data_AF-D2D3B0-F1
#
_entry.id   AF-D2D3B0-F1
#
_cell.length_a   1.000
_cell.length_b   1.000
_cell.length_c   1.000
_cell.angle_alpha   90.00
_cell.angle_beta   90.00
_cell.angle_gamma   90.00
#
_symmetry.space_group_name_H-M   'P 1'
#
loop_
_entity.id
_entity.type
_entity.pdbx_description
1 polymer ?
#
loop_
_entity_poly.entity_id
_entity_poly.type
_entity_poly.pdbx_seq_one_letter_code
_entity_poly.pdbx_strand_id
1 'polypeptide(L)'
;MRLTGGELLARCLAVEGVRYVFGLMSPEVDPLLAALEDNGILFVPVRHEAAAAYMAEGIYKTTGQVAAIVTNPGPGTANLLPGVVTARHEGVPFVAITSQHQLGVVYPCTPKTFQGQDQIDLFRPAVKWGAPIFAWNRI
;
A
#
# COMPACT_ATOMS: atom_id res chain seq x y z
N MET A 1 6.35 24.23 10.00
CA MET A 1 5.39 23.19 9.58
C MET A 1 5.75 21.88 10.26
N ARG A 2 4.75 21.09 10.67
CA ARG A 2 4.95 19.78 11.31
C ARG A 2 4.81 18.70 10.24
N LEU A 3 5.86 17.94 9.98
CA LEU A 3 5.87 16.83 9.02
C LEU A 3 4.87 15.73 9.46
N THR A 4 4.02 15.26 8.56
CA THR A 4 3.10 14.14 8.82
C THR A 4 3.75 12.81 8.41
N GLY A 5 3.24 11.68 8.93
CA GLY A 5 3.73 10.36 8.52
C GLY A 5 3.48 10.05 7.04
N GLY A 6 2.35 10.52 6.48
CA GLY A 6 2.06 10.38 5.05
C GLY A 6 3.03 11.18 4.18
N GLU A 7 3.37 12.40 4.60
CA GLU A 7 4.34 13.23 3.89
C GLU A 7 5.76 12.66 3.96
N LEU A 8 6.17 12.12 5.12
CA LEU A 8 7.44 11.40 5.24
C LEU A 8 7.49 10.19 4.31
N LEU A 9 6.42 9.37 4.28
CA LEU A 9 6.35 8.20 3.41
C LEU A 9 6.40 8.58 1.92
N ALA A 10 5.68 9.62 1.50
CA ALA A 10 5.73 10.12 0.12
C ALA A 10 7.16 10.53 -0.28
N ARG A 11 7.87 11.24 0.61
CA ARG A 11 9.28 11.62 0.39
C ARG A 11 10.19 10.39 0.27
N CYS A 12 10.04 9.40 1.15
CA CYS A 12 10.80 8.15 1.09
C CYS A 12 10.56 7.41 -0.24
N LEU A 13 9.30 7.26 -0.66
CA LEU A 13 8.95 6.64 -1.95
C LEU A 13 9.58 7.39 -3.13
N ALA A 14 9.55 8.72 -3.12
CA ALA A 14 10.14 9.53 -4.19
C ALA A 14 11.67 9.39 -4.25
N VAL A 15 12.35 9.34 -3.09
CA VAL A 15 13.79 9.09 -2.98
C VAL A 15 14.17 7.70 -3.52
N GLU A 16 13.36 6.68 -3.22
CA GLU A 16 13.52 5.32 -3.76
C GLU A 16 13.14 5.20 -5.25
N GLY A 17 12.79 6.31 -5.91
CA GLY A 17 12.53 6.34 -7.36
C GLY A 17 11.10 5.94 -7.75
N VAL A 18 10.18 5.74 -6.81
CA VAL A 18 8.77 5.49 -7.12
C VAL A 18 8.16 6.73 -7.76
N ARG A 19 7.46 6.55 -8.89
CA ARG A 19 6.76 7.62 -9.63
C ARG A 19 5.28 7.34 -9.86
N TYR A 20 4.84 6.12 -9.60
CA TYR A 20 3.46 5.68 -9.76
C TYR A 20 2.97 5.04 -8.47
N VAL A 21 1.82 5.52 -8.00
CA VAL A 21 1.05 4.88 -6.95
C VAL A 21 -0.31 4.50 -7.52
N PHE A 22 -0.64 3.21 -7.51
CA PHE A 22 -1.94 2.70 -7.93
C PHE A 22 -2.80 2.37 -6.72
N GLY A 23 -4.11 2.63 -6.75
CA GLY A 23 -4.93 2.24 -5.61
C GLY A 23 -6.31 2.84 -5.58
N LEU A 24 -6.98 2.63 -4.46
CA LEU A 24 -8.26 3.27 -4.14
C LEU A 24 -8.06 4.26 -2.99
N MET A 25 -8.77 5.36 -3.05
CA MET A 25 -8.76 6.36 -2.01
C MET A 25 -9.54 5.89 -0.78
N SER A 26 -9.04 6.24 0.41
CA SER A 26 -9.71 5.97 1.69
C SER A 26 -9.24 6.96 2.74
N PRO A 27 -10.08 7.32 3.73
CA PRO A 27 -9.72 8.28 4.76
C PRO A 27 -8.41 7.95 5.50
N GLU A 28 -8.10 6.66 5.66
CA GLU A 28 -6.90 6.19 6.34
C GLU A 28 -5.60 6.46 5.58
N VAL A 29 -5.66 6.67 4.25
CA VAL A 29 -4.48 6.94 3.40
C VAL A 29 -4.43 8.37 2.87
N ASP A 30 -5.44 9.20 3.16
CA ASP A 30 -5.53 10.59 2.71
C ASP A 30 -4.25 11.41 2.99
N PRO A 31 -3.60 11.31 4.17
CA PRO A 31 -2.36 12.06 4.41
C PRO A 31 -1.20 11.68 3.49
N LEU A 32 -1.15 10.42 3.02
CA LEU A 32 -0.18 9.99 2.02
C LEU A 32 -0.56 10.53 0.65
N LEU A 33 -1.83 10.34 0.23
CA LEU A 33 -2.31 10.76 -1.08
C LEU A 33 -2.15 12.27 -1.31
N ALA A 34 -2.44 13.07 -0.29
CA ALA A 34 -2.28 14.52 -0.33
C ALA A 34 -0.83 14.98 -0.55
N ALA A 35 0.17 14.14 -0.24
CA ALA A 35 1.58 14.46 -0.37
C ALA A 35 2.22 13.91 -1.65
N LEU A 36 1.54 13.07 -2.44
CA LEU A 36 2.14 12.40 -3.59
C LEU A 36 2.54 13.38 -4.71
N GLU A 37 1.63 14.28 -5.07
CA GLU A 37 1.85 15.23 -6.19
C GLU A 37 3.03 16.16 -5.93
N ASP A 38 3.13 16.72 -4.72
CA ASP A 38 4.24 17.57 -4.28
C ASP A 38 5.60 16.85 -4.32
N ASN A 39 5.59 15.50 -4.31
CA ASN A 39 6.78 14.66 -4.42
C ASN A 39 6.97 14.05 -5.83
N GLY A 40 6.23 14.52 -6.83
CA GLY A 40 6.36 14.07 -8.22
C GLY A 40 5.88 12.63 -8.44
N ILE A 41 4.98 12.14 -7.59
CA ILE A 41 4.39 10.80 -7.70
C ILE A 41 2.97 10.94 -8.26
N LEU A 42 2.71 10.27 -9.37
CA LEU A 42 1.37 10.21 -9.97
C LEU A 42 0.53 9.16 -9.24
N PHE A 43 -0.57 9.61 -8.63
CA PHE A 43 -1.61 8.71 -8.15
C PHE A 43 -2.56 8.34 -9.29
N VAL A 44 -2.78 7.04 -9.49
CA VAL A 44 -3.69 6.51 -10.51
C VAL A 44 -4.77 5.67 -9.83
N PRO A 45 -6.02 6.18 -9.75
CA PRO A 45 -7.09 5.46 -9.10
C PRO A 45 -7.51 4.23 -9.92
N VAL A 46 -7.77 3.11 -9.23
CA VAL A 46 -8.30 1.89 -9.83
C VAL A 46 -9.75 1.67 -9.44
N ARG A 47 -10.45 0.75 -10.11
CA ARG A 47 -11.83 0.35 -9.76
C ARG A 47 -11.89 -0.93 -8.91
N HIS A 48 -10.77 -1.63 -8.80
CA HIS A 48 -10.62 -2.84 -8.02
C HIS A 48 -9.14 -3.00 -7.62
N GLU A 49 -8.84 -3.40 -6.39
CA GLU A 49 -7.50 -3.39 -5.82
C GLU A 49 -6.53 -4.34 -6.55
N ALA A 50 -7.00 -5.53 -6.96
CA ALA A 50 -6.22 -6.40 -7.84
C ALA A 50 -5.72 -5.72 -9.13
N ALA A 51 -6.49 -4.79 -9.70
CA ALA A 51 -6.07 -4.07 -10.91
C ALA A 51 -4.85 -3.18 -10.64
N ALA A 52 -4.69 -2.66 -9.42
CA ALA A 52 -3.50 -1.89 -9.06
C ALA A 52 -2.21 -2.72 -9.17
N ALA A 53 -2.27 -4.00 -8.77
CA ALA A 53 -1.15 -4.91 -8.91
C ALA A 53 -0.83 -5.23 -10.38
N TYR A 54 -1.84 -5.46 -11.21
CA TYR A 54 -1.63 -5.70 -12.64
C TYR A 54 -1.12 -4.46 -13.38
N MET A 55 -1.51 -3.25 -12.95
CA MET A 55 -0.96 -2.01 -13.46
C MET A 55 0.51 -1.81 -13.05
N ALA A 56 0.84 -2.07 -11.78
CA ALA A 56 2.22 -2.08 -11.31
C ALA A 56 3.09 -3.08 -12.09
N GLU A 57 2.54 -4.26 -12.38
CA GLU A 57 3.18 -5.25 -13.24
C GLU A 57 3.40 -4.76 -14.67
N GLY A 58 2.39 -4.15 -15.29
CA GLY A 58 2.52 -3.57 -16.62
C GLY A 58 3.61 -2.50 -16.70
N ILE A 59 3.67 -1.60 -15.71
CA ILE A 59 4.73 -0.59 -15.61
C ILE A 59 6.09 -1.26 -15.48
N TYR A 60 6.26 -2.18 -14.53
CA TYR A 60 7.54 -2.84 -14.32
C TYR A 60 8.02 -3.60 -15.57
N LYS A 61 7.15 -4.39 -16.21
CA LYS A 61 7.50 -5.19 -17.39
C LYS A 61 7.84 -4.32 -18.61
N THR A 62 7.35 -3.08 -18.68
CA THR A 62 7.57 -2.19 -19.84
C THR A 62 8.67 -1.15 -19.61
N THR A 63 8.92 -0.74 -18.37
CA THR A 63 9.87 0.35 -18.05
C THR A 63 10.95 -0.04 -17.04
N GLY A 64 10.79 -1.17 -16.35
CA GLY A 64 11.63 -1.56 -15.21
C GLY A 64 11.38 -0.75 -13.94
N GLN A 65 10.42 0.18 -13.93
CA GLN A 65 10.13 1.02 -12.77
C GLN A 65 9.27 0.27 -11.75
N VAL A 66 9.65 0.39 -10.48
CA VAL A 66 8.88 -0.16 -9.36
C VAL A 66 7.78 0.82 -8.98
N ALA A 67 6.56 0.33 -8.88
CA ALA A 67 5.42 1.11 -8.42
C ALA A 67 5.06 0.78 -6.96
N ALA A 68 4.31 1.67 -6.33
CA ALA A 68 3.65 1.41 -5.06
C ALA A 68 2.15 1.22 -5.27
N ILE A 69 1.52 0.48 -4.36
CA ILE A 69 0.10 0.22 -4.35
C ILE A 69 -0.45 0.66 -2.99
N VAL A 70 -1.60 1.33 -2.98
CA VAL A 70 -2.26 1.76 -1.75
C VAL A 70 -3.65 1.13 -1.66
N THR A 71 -3.96 0.54 -0.51
CA THR A 71 -5.29 -0.03 -0.22
C THR A 71 -5.80 0.39 1.15
N ASN A 72 -7.12 0.42 1.26
CA ASN A 72 -7.86 0.63 2.51
C ASN A 72 -7.73 -0.61 3.43
N PRO A 73 -8.13 -0.55 4.72
CA PRO A 73 -8.12 -1.73 5.56
C PRO A 73 -9.16 -2.74 5.07
N GLY A 74 -9.25 -3.91 5.71
CA GLY A 74 -10.42 -4.73 5.45
C GLY A 74 -10.45 -5.40 4.06
N PRO A 75 -11.62 -5.38 3.40
CA PRO A 75 -11.83 -6.09 2.15
C PRO A 75 -10.95 -5.58 1.01
N GLY A 76 -10.59 -4.30 0.94
CA GLY A 76 -9.78 -3.84 -0.19
C GLY A 76 -8.33 -4.33 -0.11
N THR A 77 -7.76 -4.38 1.10
CA THR A 77 -6.51 -5.11 1.33
C THR A 77 -6.65 -6.59 0.94
N ALA A 78 -7.75 -7.27 1.26
CA ALA A 78 -7.95 -8.66 0.81
C ALA A 78 -8.09 -8.80 -0.72
N ASN A 79 -8.76 -7.86 -1.38
CA ASN A 79 -8.94 -7.82 -2.84
C ASN A 79 -7.63 -7.63 -3.61
N LEU A 80 -6.57 -7.14 -2.96
CA LEU A 80 -5.23 -7.03 -3.55
C LEU A 80 -4.52 -8.39 -3.64
N LEU A 81 -4.91 -9.37 -2.80
CA LEU A 81 -4.20 -10.64 -2.66
C LEU A 81 -4.02 -11.41 -3.97
N PRO A 82 -5.01 -11.53 -4.88
CA PRO A 82 -4.80 -12.21 -6.16
C PRO A 82 -3.67 -11.59 -6.99
N GLY A 83 -3.60 -10.26 -7.04
CA GLY A 83 -2.56 -9.55 -7.77
C GLY A 83 -1.16 -9.70 -7.15
N VAL A 84 -1.07 -9.73 -5.82
CA VAL A 84 0.19 -10.01 -5.11
C VAL A 84 0.66 -11.43 -5.37
N VAL A 85 -0.25 -12.41 -5.35
CA VAL A 85 0.07 -13.80 -5.69
C VAL A 85 0.59 -13.90 -7.13
N THR A 86 -0.04 -13.24 -8.10
CA THR A 86 0.45 -13.20 -9.48
C THR A 86 1.86 -12.61 -9.56
N ALA A 87 2.06 -11.40 -9.01
CA ALA A 87 3.35 -10.73 -9.06
C ALA A 87 4.48 -11.53 -8.40
N ARG A 88 4.18 -12.27 -7.31
CA ARG A 88 5.13 -13.15 -6.65
C ARG A 88 5.63 -14.28 -7.55
N HIS A 89 4.73 -14.90 -8.31
CA HIS A 89 5.05 -16.01 -9.22
C HIS A 89 5.68 -15.53 -10.53
N GLU A 90 5.32 -14.34 -10.98
CA GLU A 90 5.84 -13.69 -12.18
C GLU A 90 7.17 -12.96 -11.95
N GLY A 91 7.65 -12.88 -10.70
CA GLY A 91 8.90 -12.21 -10.37
C GLY A 91 8.85 -10.68 -10.50
N VAL A 92 7.66 -10.10 -10.34
CA VAL A 92 7.41 -8.66 -10.49
C VAL A 92 7.47 -7.96 -9.13
N PRO A 93 8.33 -6.95 -8.94
CA PRO A 93 8.42 -6.18 -7.70
C PRO A 93 7.44 -4.98 -7.68
N PHE A 94 6.82 -4.78 -6.54
CA PHE A 94 6.15 -3.53 -6.14
C PHE A 94 6.09 -3.44 -4.61
N VAL A 95 5.73 -2.27 -4.08
CA VAL A 95 5.49 -2.06 -2.65
C VAL A 95 3.99 -1.95 -2.39
N ALA A 96 3.43 -2.84 -1.58
CA ALA A 96 2.04 -2.73 -1.12
C ALA A 96 1.98 -1.98 0.23
N ILE A 97 1.26 -0.86 0.25
CA ILE A 97 1.03 0.00 1.41
C ILE A 97 -0.44 -0.15 1.79
N THR A 98 -0.69 -0.92 2.83
CA THR A 98 -2.04 -1.17 3.32
C THR A 98 -2.28 -0.33 4.57
N SER A 99 -3.42 0.36 4.63
CA SER A 99 -3.79 1.08 5.84
C SER A 99 -4.43 0.18 6.89
N GLN A 100 -4.42 0.62 8.14
CA GLN A 100 -5.06 -0.06 9.25
C GLN A 100 -5.64 0.94 10.25
N HIS A 101 -6.68 0.53 10.99
CA HIS A 101 -7.22 1.32 12.10
C HIS A 101 -6.19 1.51 13.22
N GLN A 102 -6.45 2.51 14.07
CA GLN A 102 -5.59 2.79 15.23
C GLN A 102 -5.45 1.56 16.14
N LEU A 103 -4.28 1.40 16.75
CA LEU A 103 -3.94 0.25 17.59
C LEU A 103 -4.99 -0.07 18.67
N GLY A 104 -5.52 0.96 19.36
CA GLY A 104 -6.54 0.78 20.39
C GLY A 104 -7.91 0.32 19.88
N VAL A 105 -8.13 0.34 18.56
CA VAL A 105 -9.35 -0.15 17.89
C VAL A 105 -9.11 -1.53 17.29
N VAL A 106 -7.97 -1.72 16.63
CA VAL A 106 -7.71 -2.96 15.88
C VAL A 106 -7.15 -4.10 16.72
N TYR A 107 -6.43 -3.81 17.82
CA TYR A 107 -5.76 -4.83 18.60
C TYR A 107 -6.56 -5.25 19.85
N PRO A 108 -6.75 -6.56 20.10
CA PRO A 108 -6.38 -7.70 19.23
C PRO A 108 -7.28 -7.78 17.98
N CYS A 109 -6.74 -8.27 16.86
CA CYS A 109 -7.47 -8.40 15.59
C CYS A 109 -8.61 -9.41 15.72
N THR A 110 -9.81 -8.96 16.13
CA THR A 110 -10.99 -9.82 16.29
C THR A 110 -11.95 -9.70 15.11
N PRO A 111 -12.75 -10.74 14.81
CA PRO A 111 -13.81 -10.65 13.79
C PRO A 111 -14.89 -9.59 14.07
N LYS A 112 -14.92 -9.03 15.29
CA LYS A 112 -15.85 -7.97 15.69
C LYS A 112 -15.37 -6.58 15.32
N THR A 113 -14.08 -6.43 15.04
CA THR A 113 -13.49 -5.17 14.62
C THR A 113 -13.82 -4.96 13.14
N PHE A 114 -14.50 -3.85 12.85
CA PHE A 114 -14.75 -3.43 11.47
C PHE A 114 -13.42 -3.40 10.70
N GLN A 115 -13.33 -4.15 9.60
CA GLN A 115 -12.17 -4.17 8.71
C GLN A 115 -10.81 -4.46 9.39
N GLY A 116 -10.84 -5.08 10.57
CA GLY A 116 -9.67 -5.26 11.44
C GLY A 116 -8.91 -6.56 11.25
N GLN A 117 -8.95 -7.20 10.07
CA GLN A 117 -8.20 -8.45 9.90
C GLN A 117 -6.70 -8.24 10.09
N ASP A 118 -6.01 -9.30 10.53
CA ASP A 118 -4.55 -9.34 10.53
C ASP A 118 -4.04 -9.41 9.08
N GLN A 119 -3.62 -8.25 8.57
CA GLN A 119 -3.13 -8.12 7.21
C GLN A 119 -1.73 -8.73 7.05
N ILE A 120 -0.91 -8.76 8.11
CA ILE A 120 0.44 -9.32 8.04
C ILE A 120 0.35 -10.84 7.86
N ASP A 121 -0.47 -11.51 8.66
CA ASP A 121 -0.64 -12.97 8.51
C ASP A 121 -1.33 -13.34 7.21
N LEU A 122 -2.32 -12.55 6.77
CA LEU A 122 -3.01 -12.73 5.48
C LEU A 122 -2.03 -12.73 4.29
N PHE A 123 -1.07 -11.81 4.28
CA PHE A 123 -0.13 -11.64 3.17
C PHE A 123 1.16 -12.45 3.31
N ARG A 124 1.46 -12.96 4.51
CA ARG A 124 2.71 -13.68 4.84
C ARG A 124 3.16 -14.73 3.81
N PRO A 125 2.29 -15.61 3.26
CA PRO A 125 2.73 -16.60 2.29
C PRO A 125 2.97 -16.01 0.89
N ALA A 126 2.39 -14.85 0.57
CA ALA A 126 2.41 -14.26 -0.76
C ALA A 126 3.52 -13.22 -0.95
N VAL A 127 4.03 -12.61 0.12
CA VAL A 127 5.03 -11.54 0.06
C VAL A 127 6.45 -12.03 0.37
N LYS A 128 7.46 -11.26 -0.08
CA LYS A 128 8.87 -11.47 0.32
C LYS A 128 9.16 -10.92 1.71
N TRP A 129 8.47 -9.85 2.09
CA TRP A 129 8.64 -9.12 3.33
C TRP A 129 7.35 -8.37 3.64
N GLY A 130 7.01 -8.24 4.92
CA GLY A 130 5.90 -7.44 5.40
C GLY A 130 6.10 -7.11 6.87
N ALA A 131 5.83 -5.86 7.25
CA ALA A 131 5.91 -5.40 8.63
C ALA A 131 4.89 -4.29 8.89
N PRO A 132 4.34 -4.20 10.11
CA PRO A 132 3.49 -3.08 10.50
C PRO A 132 4.34 -1.85 10.88
N ILE A 133 3.80 -0.67 10.59
CA ILE A 133 4.40 0.62 10.98
C ILE A 133 3.50 1.27 12.03
N PHE A 134 3.90 1.19 13.29
CA PHE A 134 3.10 1.71 14.42
C PHE A 134 3.36 3.19 14.75
N ALA A 135 4.47 3.73 14.27
CA ALA A 135 4.87 5.10 14.51
C ALA A 135 5.61 5.66 13.29
N TRP A 136 5.34 6.91 12.94
CA TRP A 136 5.89 7.55 11.73
C TRP A 136 7.41 7.70 11.77
N ASN A 137 8.04 7.73 12.95
CA ASN A 137 9.50 7.80 13.10
C ASN A 137 10.23 6.46 12.80
N ARG A 138 9.50 5.47 12.30
CA ARG A 138 10.01 4.16 11.85
C ARG A 138 9.97 4.00 10.32
N ILE A 139 9.48 5.02 9.62
CA ILE A 139 9.45 5.15 8.15
C ILE A 139 10.82 5.62 7.67
#